data_AF-A0A7X9E3N1-F1
#
_entry.id   AF-A0A7X9E3N1-F1
#
_cell.length_a   1.000
_cell.length_b   1.000
_cell.length_c   1.000
_cell.angle_alpha   90.00
_cell.angle_beta   90.00
_cell.angle_gamma   90.00
#
_symmetry.space_group_name_H-M   'P 1'
#
loop_
_entity.id
_entity.type
_entity.pdbx_description
1 polymer ?
#
loop_
_entity_poly.entity_id
_entity_poly.type
_entity_poly.pdbx_seq_one_letter_code
_entity_poly.pdbx_strand_id
1 'polypeptide(L)'
;MTSTILQTTKNAATAAEQAKGAGLAAEEGGSVIKETIEGMNRIAEVVKNAAQTVQELGASSEQIGTIVQVIDDIADQTNLLALNAAIEAARAGEQGRGFAVVADEVRKLAERTTKATKEIGDMIKKIQKDTGGAVKSMELGTAEVEKGIQFAEKSGKSLNEIIVSATGVVDIINQVAAASEEQSSAAEQISKSIEGISSVTQQSAAGVQQIARAAGDLNNLTVNLQSLVEQFKISDDVNYHGKVEQKSRLSVRSNGKLVNA
;
A
#
# COMPACT_ATOMS: atom_id res chain seq x y z
N MET A 1 -3.91 -5.22 -32.65
CA MET A 1 -3.99 -3.91 -31.98
C MET A 1 -5.18 -3.83 -31.05
N THR A 2 -6.42 -4.02 -31.53
CA THR A 2 -7.65 -3.97 -30.72
C THR A 2 -7.65 -4.96 -29.55
N SER A 3 -7.19 -6.20 -29.76
CA SER A 3 -7.07 -7.20 -28.67
C SER A 3 -6.13 -6.74 -27.54
N THR A 4 -5.01 -6.11 -27.89
CA THR A 4 -4.04 -5.58 -26.91
C THR A 4 -4.60 -4.40 -26.12
N ILE A 5 -5.37 -3.52 -26.79
CA ILE A 5 -6.07 -2.40 -26.14
C ILE A 5 -7.09 -2.95 -25.12
N LEU A 6 -7.94 -3.90 -25.53
CA LEU A 6 -8.92 -4.54 -24.64
C LEU A 6 -8.26 -5.24 -23.44
N GLN A 7 -7.14 -5.93 -23.67
CA GLN A 7 -6.39 -6.57 -22.59
C GLN A 7 -5.80 -5.53 -21.62
N THR A 8 -5.31 -4.40 -22.12
CA THR A 8 -4.78 -3.30 -21.31
C THR A 8 -5.88 -2.66 -20.46
N THR A 9 -7.05 -2.39 -21.04
CA THR A 9 -8.22 -1.88 -20.30
C THR A 9 -8.66 -2.84 -19.21
N LYS A 10 -8.70 -4.15 -19.51
CA LYS A 10 -9.06 -5.17 -18.51
C LYS A 10 -8.06 -5.20 -17.35
N ASN A 11 -6.76 -5.19 -17.66
CA ASN A 11 -5.72 -5.17 -16.63
C ASN A 11 -5.78 -3.90 -15.78
N ALA A 12 -6.05 -2.75 -16.40
CA ALA A 12 -6.22 -1.49 -15.69
C ALA A 12 -7.43 -1.56 -14.73
N ALA A 13 -8.57 -2.08 -15.18
CA ALA A 13 -9.75 -2.27 -14.32
C ALA A 13 -9.45 -3.16 -13.10
N THR A 14 -8.75 -4.29 -13.28
CA THR A 14 -8.33 -5.14 -12.17
C THR A 14 -7.38 -4.41 -11.21
N ALA A 15 -6.44 -3.62 -11.73
CA ALA A 15 -5.53 -2.83 -10.89
C ALA A 15 -6.30 -1.78 -10.05
N ALA A 16 -7.36 -1.18 -10.58
CA ALA A 16 -8.16 -0.19 -9.86
C ALA A 16 -8.96 -0.84 -8.75
N GLU A 17 -9.50 -2.03 -9.00
CA GLU A 17 -10.19 -2.82 -7.98
C GLU A 17 -9.24 -3.22 -6.85
N GLN A 18 -8.02 -3.66 -7.18
CA GLN A 18 -6.99 -3.96 -6.17
C GLN A 18 -6.56 -2.72 -5.39
N ALA A 19 -6.35 -1.58 -6.06
CA ALA A 19 -6.00 -0.32 -5.40
C ALA A 19 -7.12 0.12 -4.44
N LYS A 20 -8.38 0.06 -4.88
CA LYS A 20 -9.53 0.35 -4.03
C LYS A 20 -9.62 -0.58 -2.82
N GLY A 21 -9.39 -1.89 -3.03
CA GLY A 21 -9.32 -2.87 -1.94
C GLY A 21 -8.21 -2.55 -0.93
N ALA A 22 -7.03 -2.17 -1.40
CA ALA A 22 -5.92 -1.75 -0.54
C ALA A 22 -6.25 -0.47 0.25
N GLY A 23 -6.93 0.50 -0.37
CA GLY A 23 -7.41 1.71 0.29
C GLY A 23 -8.41 1.40 1.42
N LEU A 24 -9.39 0.52 1.16
CA LEU A 24 -10.37 0.10 2.17
C LEU A 24 -9.70 -0.64 3.34
N ALA A 25 -8.76 -1.55 3.06
CA ALA A 25 -8.03 -2.26 4.10
C ALA A 25 -7.17 -1.30 4.95
N ALA A 26 -6.59 -0.27 4.33
CA ALA A 26 -5.83 0.76 5.03
C ALA A 26 -6.75 1.66 5.89
N GLU A 27 -7.96 1.98 5.42
CA GLU A 27 -8.97 2.71 6.17
C GLU A 27 -9.44 1.93 7.41
N GLU A 28 -9.75 0.64 7.26
CA GLU A 28 -10.08 -0.26 8.37
C GLU A 28 -8.91 -0.34 9.36
N GLY A 29 -7.69 -0.55 8.87
CA GLY A 29 -6.48 -0.53 9.70
C GLY A 29 -6.29 0.80 10.44
N GLY A 30 -6.65 1.91 9.80
CA GLY A 30 -6.60 3.25 10.41
C GLY A 30 -7.59 3.38 11.58
N SER A 31 -8.79 2.82 11.44
CA SER A 31 -9.77 2.76 12.53
C SER A 31 -9.26 1.94 13.70
N VAL A 32 -8.68 0.77 13.45
CA VAL A 32 -8.09 -0.09 14.49
C VAL A 32 -6.95 0.61 15.22
N ILE A 33 -6.10 1.36 14.51
CA ILE A 33 -5.03 2.16 15.11
C ILE A 33 -5.62 3.25 16.02
N LYS A 34 -6.69 3.92 15.60
CA LYS A 34 -7.35 4.94 16.41
C LYS A 34 -7.91 4.35 17.71
N GLU A 35 -8.61 3.21 17.62
CA GLU A 35 -9.09 2.49 18.81
C GLU A 35 -7.93 2.03 19.72
N THR A 36 -6.80 1.63 19.12
CA THR A 36 -5.59 1.25 19.86
C THR A 36 -5.03 2.44 20.64
N ILE A 37 -4.97 3.63 20.04
CA ILE A 37 -4.54 4.86 20.73
C ILE A 37 -5.47 5.19 21.89
N GLU A 38 -6.79 5.10 21.69
CA GLU A 38 -7.77 5.29 22.77
C GLU A 38 -7.62 4.24 23.89
N GLY A 39 -7.34 2.99 23.53
CA GLY A 39 -6.99 1.92 24.47
C GLY A 39 -5.76 2.23 25.30
N MET A 40 -4.68 2.68 24.65
CA MET A 40 -3.42 3.05 25.32
C MET A 40 -3.60 4.24 26.26
N ASN A 41 -4.37 5.26 25.87
CA ASN A 41 -4.69 6.39 26.75
C ASN A 41 -5.43 5.94 28.02
N ARG A 42 -6.40 5.03 27.90
CA ARG A 42 -7.08 4.44 29.06
C ARG A 42 -6.12 3.65 29.95
N ILE A 43 -5.20 2.88 29.36
CA ILE A 43 -4.17 2.16 30.12
C ILE A 43 -3.28 3.15 30.88
N ALA A 44 -2.83 4.24 30.24
CA ALA A 44 -2.01 5.26 30.89
C ALA A 44 -2.72 5.88 32.10
N GLU A 45 -4.02 6.19 31.98
CA GLU A 45 -4.83 6.70 33.07
C GLU A 45 -4.96 5.70 34.23
N VAL A 46 -5.25 4.42 33.93
CA VAL A 46 -5.34 3.36 34.94
C VAL A 46 -4.02 3.18 35.68
N VAL A 47 -2.89 3.17 34.96
CA VAL A 47 -1.56 3.04 35.56
C VAL A 47 -1.24 4.24 36.45
N LYS A 48 -1.60 5.46 36.01
CA LYS A 48 -1.43 6.68 36.80
C LYS A 48 -2.23 6.65 38.11
N ASN A 49 -3.49 6.23 38.04
CA ASN A 49 -4.34 6.10 39.23
C ASN A 49 -3.82 5.01 40.18
N ALA A 50 -3.34 3.89 39.64
CA ALA A 50 -2.69 2.84 40.43
C ALA A 50 -1.42 3.36 41.12
N ALA A 51 -0.58 4.14 40.43
CA ALA A 51 0.62 4.74 41.00
C ALA A 51 0.29 5.66 42.18
N GLN A 52 -0.74 6.49 42.05
CA GLN A 52 -1.21 7.35 43.13
C GLN A 52 -1.67 6.51 44.35
N THR A 53 -2.44 5.45 44.12
CA THR A 53 -2.94 4.59 45.22
C THR A 53 -1.78 3.92 45.96
N VAL A 54 -0.76 3.47 45.24
CA VAL A 54 0.44 2.86 45.84
C VAL A 54 1.28 3.90 46.58
N GLN A 55 1.36 5.15 46.09
CA GLN A 55 2.00 6.24 46.81
C GLN A 55 1.29 6.56 48.14
N GLU A 56 -0.05 6.60 48.14
CA GLU A 56 -0.85 6.79 49.35
C GLU A 56 -0.63 5.64 50.36
N LEU A 57 -0.48 4.40 49.88
CA LEU A 57 -0.12 3.26 50.72
C LEU A 57 1.29 3.41 51.31
N GLY A 58 2.25 3.93 50.54
CA GLY A 58 3.59 4.25 51.01
C GLY A 58 3.57 5.26 52.15
N ALA A 59 2.83 6.36 51.98
CA ALA A 59 2.65 7.39 53.02
C ALA A 59 1.95 6.84 54.27
N SER A 60 0.91 6.03 54.10
CA SER A 60 0.21 5.38 55.23
C SER A 60 1.15 4.44 55.99
N SER A 61 2.04 3.72 55.29
CA SER A 61 3.04 2.84 55.89
C SER A 61 4.08 3.62 56.69
N GLU A 62 4.47 4.81 56.25
CA GLU A 62 5.35 5.72 56.99
C GLU A 62 4.71 6.22 58.30
N GLN A 63 3.41 6.57 58.26
CA GLN A 63 2.66 6.93 59.46
C GLN A 63 2.59 5.76 60.46
N ILE A 64 2.33 4.54 59.97
CA ILE A 64 2.33 3.34 60.82
C ILE A 64 3.73 3.10 61.41
N GLY A 65 4.80 3.27 60.62
CA GLY A 65 6.18 3.16 61.11
C GLY A 65 6.47 4.12 62.26
N THR A 66 5.97 5.35 62.19
CA THR A 66 6.10 6.35 63.26
C THR A 66 5.35 5.90 64.54
N ILE A 67 4.14 5.35 64.40
CA ILE A 67 3.36 4.84 65.53
C ILE A 67 4.06 3.64 66.19
N VAL A 68 4.59 2.72 65.38
CA VAL A 68 5.32 1.54 65.86
C VAL A 68 6.56 1.95 66.66
N GLN A 69 7.28 3.01 66.22
CA GLN A 69 8.41 3.56 66.98
C GLN A 69 7.98 4.09 68.35
N VAL A 70 6.85 4.80 68.44
CA VAL A 70 6.33 5.27 69.73
C VAL A 70 5.92 4.11 70.65
N ILE A 71 5.36 3.03 70.10
CA ILE A 71 5.02 1.83 70.90
C ILE A 71 6.29 1.14 71.41
N ASP A 72 7.34 1.09 70.59
CA ASP A 72 8.66 0.56 70.98
C ASP A 72 9.23 1.35 72.16
N ASP A 73 9.21 2.68 72.07
CA ASP A 73 9.66 3.58 73.14
C ASP A 73 8.82 3.39 74.43
N ILE A 74 7.49 3.21 74.32
CA ILE A 74 6.60 2.92 75.45
C ILE A 74 6.92 1.56 76.08
N ALA A 75 7.19 0.53 75.27
CA ALA A 75 7.54 -0.80 75.76
C ALA A 75 8.87 -0.75 76.52
N ASP A 76 9.87 -0.05 76.00
CA ASP A 76 11.17 0.14 76.67
C ASP A 76 11.03 0.92 77.98
N GLN A 77 10.22 1.99 78.02
CA GLN A 77 9.91 2.70 79.27
C GLN A 77 9.17 1.80 80.27
N THR A 78 8.22 0.99 79.81
CA THR A 78 7.47 0.04 80.65
C THR A 78 8.41 -1.02 81.23
N ASN A 79 9.36 -1.50 80.43
CA ASN A 79 10.38 -2.45 80.86
C ASN A 79 11.27 -1.85 81.97
N LEU A 80 11.70 -0.59 81.81
CA LEU A 80 12.48 0.12 82.84
C LEU A 80 11.67 0.37 84.12
N LEU A 81 10.39 0.75 83.99
CA LEU A 81 9.49 0.93 85.14
C LEU A 81 9.26 -0.38 85.90
N ALA A 82 9.06 -1.49 85.17
CA ALA A 82 8.89 -2.81 85.74
C ALA A 82 10.15 -3.28 86.48
N LEU A 83 11.34 -3.02 85.92
CA LEU A 83 12.61 -3.30 86.58
C LEU A 83 12.76 -2.53 87.89
N ASN A 84 12.46 -1.23 87.89
CA ASN A 84 12.51 -0.40 89.10
C ASN A 84 11.51 -0.90 90.16
N ALA A 85 10.31 -1.31 89.75
CA ALA A 85 9.31 -1.90 90.64
C ALA A 85 9.78 -3.24 91.23
N ALA A 86 10.43 -4.10 90.43
CA ALA A 86 10.99 -5.36 90.91
C ALA A 86 12.11 -5.14 91.94
N ILE A 87 12.97 -4.13 91.73
CA ILE A 87 14.02 -3.74 92.67
C ILE A 87 13.41 -3.27 94.00
N GLU A 88 12.40 -2.40 93.96
CA GLU A 88 11.78 -1.87 95.18
C GLU A 88 10.96 -2.95 95.91
N ALA A 89 10.31 -3.86 95.17
CA ALA A 89 9.64 -5.02 95.74
C ALA A 89 10.61 -5.98 96.46
N ALA A 90 11.80 -6.21 95.89
CA ALA A 90 12.85 -6.98 96.54
C ALA A 90 13.34 -6.29 97.83
N ARG A 91 13.41 -4.94 97.81
CA ARG A 91 13.81 -4.12 98.97
C ARG A 91 12.80 -4.19 100.13
N ALA A 92 11.51 -4.32 99.83
CA ALA A 92 10.44 -4.49 100.82
C ALA A 92 10.38 -5.90 101.45
N GLY A 93 11.23 -6.84 101.00
CA GLY A 93 11.33 -8.19 101.57
C GLY A 93 10.03 -9.01 101.42
N GLU A 94 9.62 -9.69 102.49
CA GLU A 94 8.41 -10.55 102.48
C GLU A 94 7.12 -9.79 102.14
N GLN A 95 7.02 -8.49 102.47
CA GLN A 95 5.84 -7.67 102.17
C GLN A 95 5.76 -7.29 100.67
N GLY A 96 6.88 -7.30 99.95
CA GLY A 96 6.95 -6.97 98.53
C GLY A 96 6.78 -8.16 97.59
N ARG A 97 6.64 -9.38 98.13
CA ARG A 97 6.70 -10.63 97.34
C ARG A 97 5.63 -10.73 96.26
N GLY A 98 4.40 -10.26 96.53
CA GLY A 98 3.33 -10.18 95.54
C GLY A 98 3.59 -9.14 94.45
N PHE A 99 4.15 -7.98 94.82
CA PHE A 99 4.53 -6.93 93.87
C PHE A 99 5.69 -7.35 92.96
N ALA A 100 6.65 -8.13 93.48
CA ALA A 100 7.77 -8.65 92.69
C ALA A 100 7.30 -9.55 91.53
N VAL A 101 6.31 -10.41 91.76
CA VAL A 101 5.73 -11.28 90.73
C VAL A 101 5.04 -10.47 89.64
N VAL A 102 4.26 -9.45 90.03
CA VAL A 102 3.60 -8.55 89.07
C VAL A 102 4.62 -7.77 88.25
N ALA A 103 5.66 -7.24 88.89
CA ALA A 103 6.72 -6.50 88.21
C ALA A 103 7.45 -7.37 87.17
N ASP A 104 7.78 -8.63 87.49
CA ASP A 104 8.39 -9.55 86.54
C ASP A 104 7.47 -9.90 85.35
N GLU A 105 6.16 -10.01 85.58
CA GLU A 105 5.20 -10.29 84.50
C GLU A 105 5.02 -9.07 83.57
N VAL A 106 4.99 -7.86 84.13
CA VAL A 106 5.00 -6.61 83.34
C VAL A 106 6.29 -6.48 82.54
N ARG A 107 7.44 -6.83 83.13
CA ARG A 107 8.74 -6.83 82.44
C ARG A 107 8.73 -7.78 81.24
N LYS A 108 8.28 -9.03 81.41
CA LYS A 108 8.15 -9.99 80.30
C LYS A 108 7.17 -9.52 79.23
N LEU A 109 6.06 -8.88 79.60
CA LEU A 109 5.10 -8.32 78.66
C LEU A 109 5.73 -7.20 77.83
N ALA A 110 6.50 -6.32 78.47
CA ALA A 110 7.25 -5.25 77.81
C ALA A 110 8.28 -5.83 76.81
N GLU A 111 9.10 -6.80 77.23
CA GLU A 111 10.07 -7.49 76.35
C GLU A 111 9.39 -8.15 75.14
N ARG A 112 8.24 -8.80 75.34
CA ARG A 112 7.43 -9.37 74.25
C ARG A 112 6.87 -8.30 73.31
N THR A 113 6.51 -7.13 73.86
CA THR A 113 6.00 -6.00 73.07
C THR A 113 7.11 -5.42 72.19
N THR A 114 8.30 -5.15 72.74
CA THR A 114 9.49 -4.70 71.99
C THR A 114 9.87 -5.68 70.86
N LYS A 115 9.76 -6.99 71.11
CA LYS A 115 10.00 -7.98 70.05
C LYS A 115 8.97 -7.88 68.92
N ALA A 116 7.68 -7.74 69.26
CA ALA A 116 6.61 -7.64 68.28
C ALA A 116 6.65 -6.32 67.49
N THR A 117 6.94 -5.19 68.13
CA THR A 117 7.13 -3.88 67.48
C THR A 117 8.26 -3.94 66.46
N LYS A 118 9.38 -4.59 66.81
CA LYS A 118 10.50 -4.77 65.88
C LYS A 118 10.13 -5.61 64.65
N GLU A 119 9.42 -6.73 64.85
CA GLU A 119 8.93 -7.57 63.74
C GLU A 119 7.96 -6.79 62.82
N ILE A 120 7.07 -5.97 63.40
CA ILE A 120 6.18 -5.07 62.64
C ILE A 120 7.00 -4.00 61.90
N GLY A 121 7.99 -3.40 62.55
CA GLY A 121 8.86 -2.38 61.93
C GLY A 121 9.60 -2.91 60.70
N ASP A 122 10.12 -4.14 60.76
CA ASP A 122 10.75 -4.79 59.61
C ASP A 122 9.75 -5.05 58.48
N MET A 123 8.50 -5.43 58.82
CA MET A 123 7.42 -5.60 57.84
C MET A 123 7.05 -4.27 57.16
N ILE A 124 6.96 -3.18 57.91
CA ILE A 124 6.68 -1.84 57.37
C ILE A 124 7.79 -1.38 56.42
N LYS A 125 9.06 -1.56 56.79
CA LYS A 125 10.20 -1.27 55.89
C LYS A 125 10.13 -2.05 54.59
N LYS A 126 9.72 -3.32 54.66
CA LYS A 126 9.51 -4.14 53.47
C LYS A 126 8.38 -3.58 52.59
N ILE A 127 7.24 -3.23 53.19
CA ILE A 127 6.11 -2.63 52.46
C ILE A 127 6.53 -1.30 51.79
N GLN A 128 7.28 -0.44 52.49
CA GLN A 128 7.80 0.81 51.93
C GLN A 128 8.73 0.57 50.72
N LYS A 129 9.61 -0.43 50.81
CA LYS A 129 10.47 -0.81 49.70
C LYS A 129 9.68 -1.34 48.51
N ASP A 130 8.73 -2.24 48.76
CA ASP A 130 7.92 -2.89 47.72
C ASP A 130 7.00 -1.87 47.03
N THR A 131 6.39 -0.95 47.77
CA THR A 131 5.58 0.15 47.24
C THR A 131 6.42 1.12 46.40
N GLY A 132 7.61 1.52 46.86
CA GLY A 132 8.53 2.36 46.08
C GLY A 132 8.97 1.68 44.77
N GLY A 133 9.24 0.38 44.81
CA GLY A 133 9.55 -0.42 43.61
C GLY A 133 8.37 -0.50 42.63
N ALA A 134 7.15 -0.64 43.14
CA ALA A 134 5.93 -0.67 42.34
C ALA A 134 5.68 0.68 41.65
N VAL A 135 5.83 1.81 42.35
CA VAL A 135 5.69 3.16 41.75
C VAL A 135 6.68 3.35 40.60
N LYS A 136 7.96 3.02 40.80
CA LYS A 136 8.98 3.11 39.74
C LYS A 136 8.63 2.24 38.53
N SER A 137 8.09 1.04 38.76
CA SER A 137 7.67 0.14 37.68
C SER A 137 6.47 0.71 36.91
N MET A 138 5.54 1.37 37.60
CA MET A 138 4.41 2.05 36.98
C MET A 138 4.86 3.26 36.16
N GLU A 139 5.81 4.07 36.64
CA GLU A 139 6.40 5.17 35.87
C GLU A 139 7.04 4.69 34.56
N LEU A 140 7.81 3.59 34.62
CA LEU A 140 8.36 2.96 33.43
C LEU A 140 7.24 2.45 32.50
N GLY A 141 6.19 1.86 33.06
CA GLY A 141 5.01 1.41 32.32
C GLY A 141 4.32 2.57 31.58
N THR A 142 4.14 3.71 32.23
CA THR A 142 3.58 4.91 31.60
C THR A 142 4.44 5.39 30.42
N ALA A 143 5.76 5.41 30.57
CA ALA A 143 6.68 5.80 29.50
C ALA A 143 6.61 4.84 28.29
N GLU A 144 6.47 3.53 28.53
CA GLU A 144 6.31 2.54 27.45
C GLU A 144 4.95 2.67 26.75
N VAL A 145 3.87 2.99 27.48
CA VAL A 145 2.56 3.28 26.87
C VAL A 145 2.66 4.52 25.97
N GLU A 146 3.35 5.57 26.41
CA GLU A 146 3.53 6.80 25.62
C GLU A 146 4.32 6.53 24.33
N LYS A 147 5.38 5.71 24.38
CA LYS A 147 6.06 5.23 23.16
C LYS A 147 5.13 4.41 22.26
N GLY A 148 4.29 3.57 22.85
CA GLY A 148 3.29 2.78 22.13
C GLY A 148 2.31 3.67 21.35
N ILE A 149 1.86 4.77 21.96
CA ILE A 149 1.02 5.78 21.30
C ILE A 149 1.76 6.40 20.10
N GLN A 150 3.03 6.83 20.28
CA GLN A 150 3.81 7.41 19.18
C GLN A 150 3.99 6.44 17.99
N PHE A 151 4.21 5.15 18.26
CA PHE A 151 4.28 4.13 17.20
C PHE A 151 2.94 3.91 16.52
N ALA A 152 1.84 3.89 17.27
CA ALA A 152 0.50 3.79 16.70
C ALA A 152 0.18 4.99 15.80
N GLU A 153 0.49 6.21 16.23
CA GLU A 153 0.33 7.43 15.41
C GLU A 153 1.15 7.36 14.12
N LYS A 154 2.39 6.89 14.18
CA LYS A 154 3.24 6.71 13.00
C LYS A 154 2.64 5.68 12.04
N SER A 155 2.13 4.57 12.54
CA SER A 155 1.42 3.57 11.74
C SER A 155 0.15 4.16 11.10
N GLY A 156 -0.60 4.98 11.83
CA GLY A 156 -1.76 5.69 11.30
C GLY A 156 -1.41 6.63 10.14
N LYS A 157 -0.28 7.35 10.22
CA LYS A 157 0.22 8.17 9.10
C LYS A 157 0.57 7.33 7.89
N SER A 158 1.27 6.21 8.06
CA SER A 158 1.60 5.29 6.95
C SER A 158 0.35 4.72 6.28
N LEU A 159 -0.68 4.38 7.06
CA LEU A 159 -1.96 3.91 6.51
C LEU A 159 -2.65 5.01 5.70
N ASN A 160 -2.63 6.25 6.18
CA ASN A 160 -3.16 7.39 5.42
C ASN A 160 -2.40 7.62 4.11
N GLU A 161 -1.07 7.45 4.09
CA GLU A 161 -0.29 7.51 2.85
C GLU A 161 -0.68 6.39 1.85
N ILE A 162 -1.01 5.19 2.35
CA ILE A 162 -1.52 4.09 1.52
C ILE A 162 -2.87 4.46 0.92
N ILE A 163 -3.79 5.04 1.71
CA ILE A 163 -5.10 5.49 1.22
C ILE A 163 -4.92 6.51 0.08
N VAL A 164 -4.10 7.54 0.30
CA VAL A 164 -3.82 8.57 -0.72
C VAL A 164 -3.20 7.95 -1.98
N SER A 165 -2.24 7.05 -1.82
CA SER A 165 -1.59 6.37 -2.94
C SER A 165 -2.57 5.48 -3.72
N ALA A 166 -3.45 4.76 -3.02
CA ALA A 166 -4.48 3.95 -3.63
C ALA A 166 -5.46 4.79 -4.46
N THR A 167 -5.90 5.94 -3.93
CA THR A 167 -6.73 6.90 -4.69
C THR A 167 -5.99 7.40 -5.94
N GLY A 168 -4.71 7.77 -5.82
CA GLY A 168 -3.90 8.19 -6.96
C GLY A 168 -3.76 7.13 -8.05
N VAL A 169 -3.65 5.85 -7.68
CA VAL A 169 -3.63 4.73 -8.64
C VAL A 169 -4.96 4.61 -9.39
N VAL A 170 -6.10 4.77 -8.70
CA VAL A 170 -7.43 4.77 -9.34
C VAL A 170 -7.55 5.90 -10.36
N ASP A 171 -7.06 7.10 -10.04
CA ASP A 171 -7.08 8.24 -10.96
C ASP A 171 -6.24 8.00 -12.21
N ILE A 172 -5.03 7.45 -12.05
CA ILE A 172 -4.17 7.07 -13.19
C ILE A 172 -4.88 6.04 -14.07
N ILE A 173 -5.58 5.09 -13.47
CA ILE A 173 -6.29 4.05 -14.22
C ILE A 173 -7.46 4.64 -15.03
N ASN A 174 -8.18 5.61 -14.47
CA ASN A 174 -9.22 6.33 -15.22
C ASN A 174 -8.63 7.05 -16.44
N GLN A 175 -7.43 7.63 -16.32
CA GLN A 175 -6.72 8.24 -17.45
C GLN A 175 -6.29 7.19 -18.49
N VAL A 176 -5.80 6.03 -18.04
CA VAL A 176 -5.44 4.90 -18.93
C VAL A 176 -6.68 4.38 -19.69
N ALA A 177 -7.84 4.31 -19.03
CA ALA A 177 -9.08 3.90 -19.66
C ALA A 177 -9.48 4.89 -20.78
N ALA A 178 -9.46 6.20 -20.50
CA ALA A 178 -9.73 7.23 -21.50
C ALA A 178 -8.74 7.17 -22.69
N ALA A 179 -7.45 7.04 -22.41
CA ALA A 179 -6.43 6.89 -23.46
C ALA A 179 -6.61 5.61 -24.28
N SER A 180 -7.08 4.53 -23.67
CA SER A 180 -7.37 3.27 -24.36
C SER A 180 -8.57 3.39 -25.30
N GLU A 181 -9.61 4.14 -24.91
CA GLU A 181 -10.74 4.46 -25.79
C GLU A 181 -10.29 5.27 -27.02
N GLU A 182 -9.46 6.29 -26.82
CA GLU A 182 -8.88 7.07 -27.92
C GLU A 182 -8.03 6.18 -28.86
N GLN A 183 -7.17 5.33 -28.29
CA GLN A 183 -6.38 4.38 -29.07
C GLN A 183 -7.26 3.40 -29.85
N SER A 184 -8.39 2.95 -29.28
CA SER A 184 -9.32 2.07 -29.97
C SER A 184 -9.96 2.77 -31.17
N SER A 185 -10.38 4.02 -31.00
CA SER A 185 -10.93 4.83 -32.11
C SER A 185 -9.89 5.05 -33.22
N ALA A 186 -8.65 5.41 -32.86
CA ALA A 186 -7.56 5.55 -33.82
C ALA A 186 -7.25 4.23 -34.55
N ALA A 187 -7.29 3.10 -33.84
CA ALA A 187 -7.10 1.78 -34.42
C ALA A 187 -8.16 1.45 -35.48
N GLU A 188 -9.43 1.75 -35.21
CA GLU A 188 -10.51 1.56 -36.19
C GLU A 188 -10.31 2.43 -37.42
N GLN A 189 -9.88 3.69 -37.26
CA GLN A 189 -9.61 4.58 -38.38
C GLN A 189 -8.43 4.08 -39.23
N ILE A 190 -7.38 3.56 -38.60
CA ILE A 190 -6.25 2.94 -39.30
C ILE A 190 -6.72 1.71 -40.09
N SER A 191 -7.54 0.84 -39.48
CA SER A 191 -8.10 -0.34 -40.16
C SER A 191 -8.89 0.06 -41.41
N LYS A 192 -9.77 1.07 -41.31
CA LYS A 192 -10.51 1.61 -42.47
C LYS A 192 -9.59 2.18 -43.54
N SER A 193 -8.52 2.86 -43.14
CA SER A 193 -7.53 3.42 -44.07
C SER A 193 -6.79 2.31 -44.82
N ILE A 194 -6.43 1.21 -44.14
CA ILE A 194 -5.80 0.03 -44.75
C ILE A 194 -6.74 -0.66 -45.74
N GLU A 195 -8.03 -0.80 -45.41
CA GLU A 195 -9.05 -1.31 -46.35
C GLU A 195 -9.14 -0.44 -47.62
N GLY A 196 -9.13 0.88 -47.45
CA GLY A 196 -9.10 1.83 -48.57
C GLY A 196 -7.86 1.67 -49.45
N ILE A 197 -6.66 1.56 -48.84
CA ILE A 197 -5.41 1.32 -49.57
C ILE A 197 -5.47 0.00 -50.34
N SER A 198 -5.99 -1.06 -49.72
CA SER A 198 -6.17 -2.36 -50.37
C SER A 198 -7.07 -2.26 -51.61
N SER A 199 -8.20 -1.54 -51.50
CA SER A 199 -9.11 -1.30 -52.61
C SER A 199 -8.45 -0.52 -53.77
N VAL A 200 -7.73 0.57 -53.46
CA VAL A 200 -6.99 1.35 -54.47
C VAL A 200 -5.89 0.52 -55.13
N THR A 201 -5.23 -0.35 -54.36
CA THR A 201 -4.19 -1.26 -54.88
C THR A 201 -4.80 -2.28 -55.85
N GLN A 202 -5.97 -2.84 -55.53
CA GLN A 202 -6.71 -3.74 -56.43
C GLN A 202 -7.14 -3.03 -57.72
N GLN A 203 -7.69 -1.82 -57.62
CA GLN A 203 -8.08 -1.02 -58.78
C GLN A 203 -6.88 -0.68 -59.67
N SER A 204 -5.74 -0.34 -59.06
CA SER A 204 -4.48 -0.07 -59.79
C SER A 204 -3.99 -1.30 -60.52
N ALA A 205 -4.02 -2.49 -59.90
CA ALA A 205 -3.67 -3.74 -60.54
C ALA A 205 -4.57 -4.05 -61.75
N ALA A 206 -5.88 -3.81 -61.64
CA ALA A 206 -6.82 -3.95 -62.76
C ALA A 206 -6.54 -2.96 -63.89
N GLY A 207 -6.21 -1.70 -63.57
CA GLY A 207 -5.82 -0.69 -64.54
C GLY A 207 -4.53 -1.08 -65.29
N VAL A 208 -3.52 -1.60 -64.58
CA VAL A 208 -2.30 -2.13 -65.19
C VAL A 208 -2.59 -3.28 -66.15
N GLN A 209 -3.52 -4.18 -65.79
CA GLN A 209 -3.95 -5.26 -66.70
C GLN A 209 -4.63 -4.72 -67.97
N GLN A 210 -5.46 -3.68 -67.84
CA GLN A 210 -6.07 -3.03 -69.01
C GLN A 210 -5.03 -2.35 -69.90
N ILE A 211 -4.05 -1.67 -69.32
CA ILE A 211 -2.94 -1.06 -70.05
C ILE A 211 -2.14 -2.13 -70.80
N ALA A 212 -1.83 -3.25 -70.16
CA ALA A 212 -1.12 -4.36 -70.79
C ALA A 212 -1.89 -4.94 -71.99
N ARG A 213 -3.23 -5.06 -71.89
CA ARG A 213 -4.08 -5.49 -73.02
C ARG A 213 -4.05 -4.49 -74.16
N ALA A 214 -4.25 -3.20 -73.87
CA ALA A 214 -4.23 -2.14 -74.87
C ALA A 214 -2.86 -2.04 -75.58
N ALA A 215 -1.76 -2.23 -74.84
CA ALA A 215 -0.42 -2.30 -75.42
C ALA A 215 -0.27 -3.51 -76.36
N GLY A 216 -0.82 -4.68 -75.99
CA GLY A 216 -0.88 -5.85 -76.86
C GLY A 216 -1.70 -5.61 -78.13
N ASP A 217 -2.85 -4.96 -78.02
CA ASP A 217 -3.72 -4.61 -79.16
C ASP A 217 -3.04 -3.61 -80.10
N LEU A 218 -2.36 -2.58 -79.55
CA LEU A 218 -1.56 -1.63 -80.31
C LEU A 218 -0.41 -2.31 -81.05
N ASN A 219 0.27 -3.25 -80.40
CA ASN A 219 1.31 -4.04 -81.04
C ASN A 219 0.75 -4.84 -82.24
N ASN A 220 -0.39 -5.50 -82.06
CA ASN A 220 -1.07 -6.23 -83.14
C ASN A 220 -1.48 -5.31 -84.30
N LEU A 221 -2.04 -4.13 -84.00
CA LEU A 221 -2.39 -3.15 -85.02
C LEU A 221 -1.17 -2.66 -85.79
N THR A 222 -0.06 -2.41 -85.11
CA THR A 222 1.21 -2.00 -85.72
C THR A 222 1.73 -3.07 -86.68
N VAL A 223 1.71 -4.34 -86.27
CA VAL A 223 2.08 -5.47 -87.14
C VAL A 223 1.16 -5.56 -88.37
N ASN A 224 -0.15 -5.38 -88.20
CA ASN A 224 -1.09 -5.38 -89.32
C ASN A 224 -0.84 -4.21 -90.30
N LEU A 225 -0.62 -3.00 -89.78
CA LEU A 225 -0.29 -1.83 -90.61
C LEU A 225 1.01 -2.05 -91.39
N GLN A 226 2.04 -2.61 -90.75
CA GLN A 226 3.29 -2.96 -91.41
C GLN A 226 3.05 -3.96 -92.56
N SER A 227 2.25 -5.00 -92.32
CA SER A 227 1.88 -5.98 -93.34
C SER A 227 1.06 -5.37 -94.49
N LEU A 228 0.16 -4.41 -94.23
CA LEU A 228 -0.55 -3.68 -95.26
C LEU A 228 0.40 -2.80 -96.10
N VAL A 229 1.34 -2.11 -95.47
CA VAL A 229 2.32 -1.26 -96.17
C VAL A 229 3.26 -2.09 -97.04
N GLU A 230 3.69 -3.28 -96.59
CA GLU A 230 4.51 -4.21 -97.38
C GLU A 230 3.82 -4.69 -98.67
N GLN A 231 2.48 -4.66 -98.73
CA GLN A 231 1.72 -4.99 -99.95
C GLN A 231 1.75 -3.87 -101.01
N PHE A 232 2.05 -2.64 -100.60
CA PHE A 232 2.21 -1.53 -101.54
C PHE A 232 3.64 -1.52 -102.09
N LYS A 233 3.81 -2.07 -103.29
CA LYS A 233 5.01 -1.82 -104.08
C LYS A 233 5.05 -0.35 -104.51
N ILE A 234 5.93 0.42 -103.89
CA ILE A 234 6.36 1.71 -104.42
C ILE A 234 7.19 1.41 -105.65
N SER A 235 6.60 1.62 -106.83
CA SER A 235 7.33 1.65 -108.08
C SER A 235 8.16 2.94 -108.11
N ASP A 236 9.37 2.90 -107.55
CA ASP A 236 10.43 3.77 -108.02
C ASP A 236 10.87 3.26 -109.39
N ASP A 237 10.12 3.66 -110.43
CA ASP A 237 10.56 3.55 -111.81
C ASP A 237 10.02 4.74 -112.60
N VAL A 238 10.71 5.88 -112.44
CA VAL A 238 10.88 6.80 -113.57
C VAL A 238 12.16 6.40 -114.27
N ASN A 239 12.08 5.44 -115.19
CA ASN A 239 12.69 5.62 -116.50
C ASN A 239 12.16 4.67 -117.58
N TYR A 240 11.84 5.28 -118.71
CA TYR A 240 11.37 4.70 -119.96
C TYR A 240 12.36 3.66 -120.53
N HIS A 241 11.90 2.44 -120.81
CA HIS A 241 11.76 1.91 -122.18
C HIS A 241 11.49 0.39 -122.24
N GLY A 242 10.41 0.01 -122.95
CA GLY A 242 10.49 -1.03 -123.98
C GLY A 242 10.04 -2.46 -123.65
N LYS A 243 8.87 -2.80 -124.22
CA LYS A 243 8.37 -4.13 -124.66
C LYS A 243 7.63 -5.05 -123.66
N VAL A 244 6.29 -4.95 -123.79
CA VAL A 244 5.28 -6.01 -123.97
C VAL A 244 5.55 -7.38 -123.33
N GLU A 245 4.77 -7.73 -122.30
CA GLU A 245 4.03 -9.00 -122.30
C GLU A 245 2.80 -8.99 -121.38
N GLN A 246 1.79 -9.74 -121.82
CA GLN A 246 0.38 -9.61 -121.51
C GLN A 246 0.00 -10.50 -120.30
N LYS A 247 -0.57 -9.92 -119.25
CA LYS A 247 -1.48 -10.61 -118.33
C LYS A 247 -2.49 -9.58 -117.83
N SER A 248 -3.78 -9.88 -117.97
CA SER A 248 -4.91 -8.99 -117.69
C SER A 248 -4.79 -8.33 -116.32
N ARG A 249 -4.72 -6.98 -116.31
CA ARG A 249 -4.68 -6.16 -115.09
C ARG A 249 -5.88 -5.23 -115.10
N LEU A 250 -6.77 -5.40 -114.13
CA LEU A 250 -7.80 -4.41 -113.83
C LEU A 250 -7.11 -3.09 -113.49
N SER A 251 -7.56 -2.00 -114.11
CA SER A 251 -7.06 -0.65 -113.84
C SER A 251 -8.20 0.24 -113.35
N VAL A 252 -7.88 1.17 -112.45
CA VAL A 252 -8.84 2.10 -111.82
C VAL A 252 -8.60 3.50 -112.39
N ARG A 253 -9.64 4.11 -112.94
CA ARG A 253 -9.59 5.52 -113.38
C ARG A 253 -9.74 6.47 -112.20
N SER A 254 -9.33 7.72 -112.39
CA SER A 254 -9.41 8.81 -111.39
C SER A 254 -10.82 9.13 -110.85
N ASN A 255 -11.87 8.45 -111.33
CA ASN A 255 -13.24 8.52 -110.81
C ASN A 255 -13.71 7.25 -110.08
N GLY A 256 -12.82 6.30 -109.78
CA GLY A 256 -13.06 5.20 -108.84
C GLY A 256 -13.85 4.00 -109.36
N LYS A 257 -14.14 3.88 -110.66
CA LYS A 257 -14.74 2.64 -111.23
C LYS A 257 -13.67 1.69 -111.77
N LEU A 258 -13.85 0.40 -111.45
CA LEU A 258 -13.05 -0.71 -111.98
C LEU A 258 -13.46 -1.02 -113.42
N VAL A 259 -12.50 -1.15 -114.31
CA VAL A 259 -12.71 -1.67 -115.67
C VAL A 259 -11.64 -2.71 -115.97
N ASN A 260 -12.03 -3.79 -116.65
CA ASN A 260 -11.05 -4.68 -117.28
C ASN A 260 -10.27 -3.85 -118.31
N ALA A 261 -8.94 -3.89 -118.24
CA ALA A 261 -8.10 -3.36 -119.31
C ALA A 261 -8.19 -4.28 -120.53
#